data_AF-A0A6P6GJ46-F1
#
_entry.id   AF-A0A6P6GJ46-F1
#
_cell.length_a   1.000
_cell.length_b   1.000
_cell.length_c   1.000
_cell.angle_alpha   90.00
_cell.angle_beta   90.00
_cell.angle_gamma   90.00
#
_symmetry.space_group_name_H-M   'P 1'
#
loop_
_entity.id
_entity.type
_entity.pdbx_description
1 polymer ?
#
loop_
_entity_poly.entity_id
_entity_poly.type
_entity_poly.pdbx_seq_one_letter_code
_entity_poly.pdbx_strand_id
1 'polypeptide(L)'
;MSGQAEEEGPLAKASKAADDLYQLRDTCFPANPDEKIDKLQKESDLAIKLLDSIPPEQRKFPVERATYEYLRGKILDVFSDYKKEAEDHLSKAVKLNPSLTDAWLCLGNCIWKKGDLSAAKNCFALALSKGPNKKILCQLSMLERKMAQGTENQAELVEESIQHAKEAITLDVKDGNSWYNLGNACLTSFFVTGAWDHSKLLQSLKAYQNAVSVQRER
;
A
#
# COMPACT_ATOMS: atom_id res chain seq x y z
N MET A 1 -7.21 19.53 37.96
CA MET A 1 -8.05 19.05 36.85
C MET A 1 -7.28 17.96 36.15
N SER A 2 -7.58 16.71 36.50
CA SER A 2 -6.94 15.51 35.98
C SER A 2 -7.48 15.25 34.57
N GLY A 3 -6.64 15.47 33.55
CA GLY A 3 -6.89 15.00 32.20
C GLY A 3 -6.84 13.48 32.21
N GLN A 4 -8.01 12.84 32.19
CA GLN A 4 -8.11 11.43 31.85
C GLN A 4 -7.67 11.32 30.39
N ALA A 5 -6.51 10.72 30.15
CA ALA A 5 -6.19 10.19 28.84
C ALA A 5 -7.30 9.18 28.50
N GLU A 6 -8.15 9.50 27.52
CA GLU A 6 -9.09 8.53 26.97
C GLU A 6 -8.30 7.29 26.58
N GLU A 7 -8.57 6.18 27.26
CA GLU A 7 -7.92 4.91 26.94
C GLU A 7 -8.25 4.57 25.48
N GLU A 8 -7.23 4.47 24.62
CA GLU A 8 -7.42 4.09 23.21
C GLU A 8 -8.29 2.81 23.14
N GLY A 9 -9.40 2.88 22.41
CA GLY A 9 -10.32 1.76 22.28
C GLY A 9 -9.66 0.51 21.69
N PRO A 10 -10.20 -0.71 21.92
CA PRO A 10 -9.56 -1.96 21.49
C PRO A 10 -9.25 -2.03 19.99
N LEU A 11 -10.13 -1.50 19.13
CA LEU A 11 -9.89 -1.40 17.68
C LEU A 11 -8.74 -0.44 17.34
N ALA A 12 -8.57 0.66 18.08
CA ALA A 12 -7.47 1.60 17.88
C ALA A 12 -6.13 0.95 18.24
N LYS A 13 -6.08 0.21 19.37
CA LYS A 13 -4.90 -0.58 19.76
C LYS A 13 -4.52 -1.61 18.69
N ALA A 14 -5.50 -2.35 18.17
CA ALA A 14 -5.27 -3.31 17.09
C ALA A 14 -4.83 -2.64 15.78
N SER A 15 -5.40 -1.48 15.44
CA SER A 15 -4.98 -0.70 14.28
C SER A 15 -3.53 -0.25 14.39
N LYS A 16 -3.12 0.26 15.55
CA LYS A 16 -1.75 0.66 15.81
C LYS A 16 -0.78 -0.51 15.68
N ALA A 17 -1.11 -1.67 16.24
CA ALA A 17 -0.31 -2.88 16.07
C ALA A 17 -0.15 -3.29 14.59
N ALA A 18 -1.21 -3.15 13.78
CA ALA A 18 -1.15 -3.40 12.34
C ALA A 18 -0.30 -2.36 11.59
N ASP A 19 -0.25 -1.11 12.03
CA ASP A 19 0.62 -0.08 11.47
C ASP A 19 2.10 -0.30 11.84
N ASP A 20 2.36 -0.63 13.11
CA ASP A 20 3.70 -0.95 13.62
C ASP A 20 4.31 -2.16 12.88
N LEU A 21 3.48 -3.14 12.50
CA LEU A 21 3.88 -4.25 11.64
C LEU A 21 4.39 -3.81 10.26
N TYR A 22 3.71 -2.85 9.62
CA TYR A 22 4.13 -2.32 8.33
C TYR A 22 5.37 -1.44 8.48
N GLN A 23 5.50 -0.70 9.58
CA GLN A 23 6.73 0.04 9.88
C GLN A 23 7.91 -0.92 10.08
N LEU A 24 7.74 -2.00 10.84
CA LEU A 24 8.75 -3.04 11.00
C LEU A 24 9.12 -3.67 9.65
N ARG A 25 8.13 -3.99 8.81
CA ARG A 25 8.34 -4.52 7.46
C ARG A 25 9.13 -3.55 6.59
N ASP A 26 8.86 -2.26 6.67
CA ASP A 26 9.43 -1.27 5.74
C ASP A 26 10.77 -0.68 6.22
N THR A 27 11.08 -0.77 7.51
CA THR A 27 12.27 -0.13 8.11
C THR A 27 13.31 -1.10 8.67
N CYS A 28 12.96 -2.37 8.89
CA CYS A 28 13.89 -3.37 9.42
C CYS A 28 14.63 -4.09 8.29
N PHE A 29 15.97 -3.98 8.29
CA PHE A 29 16.86 -4.60 7.32
C PHE A 29 17.99 -5.36 8.04
N PRO A 30 17.69 -6.50 8.69
CA PRO A 30 18.70 -7.31 9.36
C PRO A 30 19.61 -8.01 8.34
N ALA A 31 20.79 -8.44 8.79
CA ALA A 31 21.73 -9.17 7.95
C ALA A 31 21.18 -10.53 7.49
N ASN A 32 20.40 -11.19 8.34
CA ASN A 32 19.69 -12.42 8.01
C ASN A 32 18.20 -12.11 7.73
N PRO A 33 17.68 -12.39 6.52
CA PRO A 33 16.26 -12.22 6.19
C PRO A 33 15.30 -12.98 7.11
N ASP A 34 15.70 -14.16 7.60
CA ASP A 34 14.84 -15.00 8.45
C ASP A 34 14.53 -14.31 9.78
N GLU A 35 15.46 -13.51 10.32
CA GLU A 35 15.22 -12.73 11.54
C GLU A 35 14.10 -11.71 11.37
N LYS A 36 13.96 -11.14 10.16
CA LYS A 36 12.87 -10.20 9.86
C LYS A 36 11.55 -10.95 9.81
N ILE A 37 11.53 -12.13 9.17
CA ILE A 37 10.34 -12.96 9.03
C ILE A 37 9.87 -13.43 10.41
N ASP A 38 10.77 -13.91 11.26
CA ASP A 38 10.45 -14.34 12.63
C ASP A 38 9.88 -13.21 13.48
N LYS A 39 10.47 -12.01 13.39
CA LYS A 39 9.95 -10.82 14.08
C LYS A 39 8.55 -10.46 13.57
N LEU A 40 8.35 -10.43 12.26
CA LEU A 40 7.05 -10.15 11.65
C LEU A 40 6.00 -11.19 12.06
N GLN A 41 6.35 -12.48 12.09
CA GLN A 41 5.47 -13.54 12.52
C GLN A 41 5.06 -13.36 13.99
N LYS A 42 6.02 -13.13 14.88
CA LYS A 42 5.76 -12.91 16.30
C LYS A 42 4.84 -11.72 16.54
N GLU A 43 5.13 -10.58 15.93
CA GLU A 43 4.31 -9.36 16.07
C GLU A 43 2.92 -9.53 15.42
N SER A 44 2.83 -10.31 14.33
CA SER A 44 1.54 -10.62 13.69
C SER A 44 0.66 -11.46 14.59
N ASP A 45 1.23 -12.47 15.26
CA ASP A 45 0.50 -13.30 16.22
C ASP A 45 -0.01 -12.48 17.42
N LEU A 46 0.78 -11.51 17.88
CA LEU A 46 0.37 -10.58 18.94
C LEU A 46 -0.76 -9.66 18.47
N ALA A 47 -0.64 -9.06 17.27
CA ALA A 47 -1.67 -8.21 16.70
C ALA A 47 -2.99 -8.97 16.46
N ILE A 48 -2.91 -10.23 16.01
CA ILE A 48 -4.07 -11.12 15.85
C ILE A 48 -4.71 -11.42 17.21
N LYS A 49 -3.93 -11.75 18.24
CA LYS A 49 -4.46 -11.98 19.60
C LYS A 49 -5.16 -10.74 20.16
N LEU A 50 -4.58 -9.55 19.94
CA LEU A 50 -5.22 -8.29 20.32
C LEU A 50 -6.56 -8.12 19.60
N LEU A 51 -6.59 -8.38 18.29
CA LEU A 51 -7.81 -8.28 17.51
C LEU A 51 -8.87 -9.30 17.97
N ASP A 52 -8.49 -10.54 18.27
CA ASP A 52 -9.39 -11.60 18.73
C ASP A 52 -9.94 -11.36 20.14
N SER A 53 -9.25 -10.54 20.95
CA SER A 53 -9.75 -10.12 22.26
C SER A 53 -10.94 -9.15 22.17
N ILE A 54 -11.22 -8.58 20.99
CA ILE A 54 -12.31 -7.63 20.79
C ILE A 54 -13.65 -8.39 20.84
N PRO A 55 -14.51 -8.09 21.82
CA PRO A 55 -15.73 -8.84 22.04
C PRO A 55 -16.77 -8.57 20.91
N PRO A 56 -17.62 -9.55 20.57
CA PRO A 56 -18.62 -9.42 19.49
C PRO A 56 -19.52 -8.18 19.59
N GLU A 57 -19.80 -7.72 20.81
CA GLU A 57 -20.62 -6.54 21.10
C GLU A 57 -19.99 -5.25 20.55
N GLN A 58 -18.65 -5.16 20.55
CA GLN A 58 -17.91 -4.02 20.00
C GLN A 58 -17.75 -4.08 18.47
N ARG A 59 -18.10 -5.22 17.85
CA ARG A 59 -18.15 -5.40 16.40
C ARG A 59 -19.56 -5.79 15.95
N LYS A 60 -20.57 -5.15 16.54
CA LYS A 60 -21.97 -5.45 16.23
C LYS A 60 -22.42 -4.84 14.91
N PHE A 61 -22.02 -3.60 14.61
CA PHE A 61 -22.47 -2.91 13.40
C PHE A 61 -21.52 -3.17 12.21
N PRO A 62 -22.00 -2.98 10.96
CA PRO A 62 -21.22 -3.26 9.77
C PRO A 62 -19.89 -2.52 9.70
N VAL A 63 -19.80 -1.30 10.24
CA VAL A 63 -18.59 -0.47 10.19
C VAL A 63 -17.48 -1.07 11.05
N GLU A 64 -17.75 -1.41 12.30
CA GLU A 64 -16.75 -2.03 13.19
C GLU A 64 -16.39 -3.43 12.72
N ARG A 65 -17.35 -4.18 12.16
CA ARG A 65 -17.06 -5.47 11.50
C ARG A 65 -16.15 -5.30 10.30
N ALA A 66 -16.40 -4.29 9.45
CA ALA A 66 -15.55 -4.01 8.31
C ALA A 66 -14.12 -3.66 8.76
N THR A 67 -13.98 -2.83 9.79
CA THR A 67 -12.68 -2.48 10.37
C THR A 67 -11.97 -3.71 10.95
N TYR A 68 -12.68 -4.57 11.67
CA TYR A 68 -12.13 -5.82 12.18
C TYR A 68 -11.60 -6.73 11.05
N GLU A 69 -12.43 -6.97 10.03
CA GLU A 69 -12.07 -7.79 8.88
C GLU A 69 -10.88 -7.18 8.10
N TYR A 70 -10.88 -5.86 7.94
CA TYR A 70 -9.78 -5.11 7.33
C TYR A 70 -8.47 -5.30 8.10
N LEU A 71 -8.48 -5.07 9.41
CA LEU A 71 -7.28 -5.19 10.25
C LEU A 71 -6.72 -6.60 10.22
N ARG A 72 -7.59 -7.62 10.32
CA ARG A 72 -7.17 -9.03 10.21
C ARG A 72 -6.51 -9.31 8.86
N GLY A 73 -7.16 -8.88 7.78
CA GLY A 73 -6.63 -9.02 6.43
C GLY A 73 -5.28 -8.30 6.24
N LYS A 74 -5.16 -7.07 6.74
CA LYS A 74 -3.94 -6.26 6.68
C LYS A 74 -2.77 -6.92 7.42
N ILE A 75 -3.01 -7.46 8.62
CA ILE A 75 -2.00 -8.18 9.41
C ILE A 75 -1.52 -9.43 8.64
N LEU A 76 -2.45 -10.22 8.12
CA LEU A 76 -2.12 -11.42 7.35
C LEU A 76 -1.35 -11.09 6.06
N ASP A 77 -1.63 -9.93 5.44
CA ASP A 77 -0.97 -9.45 4.22
C ASP A 77 0.41 -8.79 4.48
N VAL A 78 0.94 -8.78 5.71
CA VAL A 78 2.26 -8.14 5.96
C VAL A 78 3.42 -8.86 5.25
N PHE A 79 3.25 -10.14 4.93
CA PHE A 79 4.26 -10.98 4.29
C PHE A 79 4.32 -10.78 2.77
N SER A 80 5.45 -11.15 2.16
CA SER A 80 5.64 -11.03 0.71
C SER A 80 4.76 -12.00 -0.08
N ASP A 81 4.53 -13.20 0.46
CA ASP A 81 3.74 -14.24 -0.21
C ASP A 81 2.25 -13.99 -0.10
N TYR A 82 1.52 -14.40 -1.14
CA TYR A 82 0.07 -14.35 -1.16
C TYR A 82 -0.52 -15.32 -0.13
N LYS A 83 -1.48 -14.82 0.66
CA LYS A 83 -2.28 -15.62 1.60
C LYS A 83 -3.76 -15.50 1.25
N LYS A 84 -4.40 -16.63 0.90
CA LYS A 84 -5.84 -16.66 0.58
C LYS A 84 -6.71 -16.13 1.73
N GLU A 85 -6.33 -16.41 2.97
CA GLU A 85 -7.03 -15.92 4.15
C GLU A 85 -7.03 -14.38 4.22
N ALA A 86 -5.93 -13.72 3.84
CA ALA A 86 -5.86 -12.26 3.79
C ALA A 86 -6.86 -11.71 2.76
N GLU A 87 -6.90 -12.28 1.55
CA GLU A 87 -7.86 -11.92 0.50
C GLU A 87 -9.30 -12.09 0.98
N ASP A 88 -9.61 -13.18 1.67
CA ASP A 88 -10.98 -13.47 2.15
C ASP A 88 -11.44 -12.44 3.20
N HIS A 89 -10.57 -12.08 4.15
CA HIS A 89 -10.84 -11.04 5.14
C HIS A 89 -10.99 -9.66 4.50
N LEU A 90 -10.07 -9.27 3.61
CA LEU A 90 -10.12 -7.99 2.91
C LEU A 90 -11.36 -7.87 2.01
N SER A 91 -11.73 -8.96 1.34
CA SER A 91 -12.94 -9.04 0.52
C SER A 91 -14.23 -8.86 1.35
N LYS A 92 -14.27 -9.39 2.58
CA LYS A 92 -15.37 -9.14 3.50
C LYS A 92 -15.40 -7.69 3.95
N ALA A 93 -14.25 -7.10 4.27
CA ALA A 93 -14.15 -5.72 4.71
C ALA A 93 -14.74 -4.74 3.68
N VAL A 94 -14.35 -4.87 2.41
CA VAL A 94 -14.85 -3.98 1.34
C VAL A 94 -16.34 -4.21 1.01
N LYS A 95 -16.87 -5.42 1.25
CA LYS A 95 -18.32 -5.69 1.12
C LYS A 95 -19.13 -5.06 2.25
N LEU A 96 -18.60 -5.10 3.47
CA LEU A 96 -19.25 -4.53 4.65
C LEU A 96 -19.17 -2.99 4.66
N ASN A 97 -18.05 -2.43 4.21
CA ASN A 97 -17.86 -0.99 4.06
C ASN A 97 -17.13 -0.68 2.73
N PRO A 98 -17.88 -0.46 1.63
CA PRO A 98 -17.29 -0.12 0.34
C PRO A 98 -16.54 1.21 0.30
N SER A 99 -16.73 2.08 1.30
CA SER A 99 -16.05 3.37 1.43
C SER A 99 -14.73 3.28 2.21
N LEU A 100 -14.36 2.11 2.71
CA LEU A 100 -13.10 1.90 3.43
C LEU A 100 -11.93 1.82 2.45
N THR A 101 -11.42 2.97 2.04
CA THR A 101 -10.35 3.12 1.02
C THR A 101 -9.11 2.29 1.33
N ASP A 102 -8.67 2.23 2.59
CA ASP A 102 -7.49 1.44 2.98
C ASP A 102 -7.71 -0.08 2.83
N ALA A 103 -8.96 -0.56 2.97
CA ALA A 103 -9.27 -1.97 2.73
C ALA A 103 -9.17 -2.33 1.25
N TRP A 104 -9.61 -1.43 0.36
CA TRP A 104 -9.40 -1.62 -1.08
C TRP A 104 -7.92 -1.57 -1.49
N LEU A 105 -7.13 -0.69 -0.87
CA LEU A 105 -5.69 -0.64 -1.06
C LEU A 105 -5.02 -1.96 -0.65
N CYS A 106 -5.33 -2.46 0.56
CA CYS A 106 -4.80 -3.75 1.02
C CYS A 106 -5.29 -4.92 0.14
N LEU A 107 -6.56 -4.93 -0.27
CA LEU A 107 -7.10 -5.97 -1.15
C LEU A 107 -6.38 -5.98 -2.51
N GLY A 108 -6.16 -4.81 -3.11
CA GLY A 108 -5.44 -4.69 -4.37
C GLY A 108 -3.99 -5.18 -4.27
N ASN A 109 -3.28 -4.84 -3.17
CA ASN A 109 -1.94 -5.36 -2.92
C ASN A 109 -1.92 -6.88 -2.73
N CYS A 110 -2.88 -7.43 -2.00
CA CYS A 110 -3.01 -8.88 -1.77
C CYS A 110 -3.26 -9.63 -3.09
N ILE A 111 -4.19 -9.13 -3.92
CA ILE A 111 -4.50 -9.68 -5.25
C ILE A 111 -3.31 -9.51 -6.21
N TRP A 112 -2.53 -8.44 -6.08
CA TRP A 112 -1.30 -8.30 -6.86
C TRP A 112 -0.30 -9.41 -6.50
N LYS A 113 -0.10 -9.74 -5.21
CA LYS A 113 0.77 -10.87 -4.82
C LYS A 113 0.31 -12.22 -5.38
N LYS A 114 -0.99 -12.39 -5.59
CA LYS A 114 -1.59 -13.56 -6.27
C LYS A 114 -1.23 -13.64 -7.76
N GLY A 115 -0.83 -12.51 -8.37
CA GLY A 115 -0.48 -12.38 -9.77
C GLY A 115 -1.60 -11.85 -10.67
N ASP A 116 -2.79 -11.58 -10.13
CA ASP A 116 -3.92 -11.05 -10.91
C ASP A 116 -3.85 -9.52 -11.01
N LEU A 117 -3.03 -9.02 -11.93
CA LEU A 117 -2.78 -7.59 -12.10
C LEU A 117 -4.05 -6.82 -12.50
N SER A 118 -4.95 -7.44 -13.28
CA SER A 118 -6.19 -6.81 -13.72
C SER A 118 -7.15 -6.59 -12.54
N ALA A 119 -7.36 -7.62 -11.72
CA ALA A 119 -8.18 -7.49 -10.52
C ALA A 119 -7.57 -6.52 -9.49
N ALA A 120 -6.24 -6.46 -9.38
CA ALA A 120 -5.56 -5.47 -8.55
C ALA A 120 -5.81 -4.03 -9.05
N LYS A 121 -5.71 -3.78 -10.36
CA LYS A 121 -6.00 -2.47 -10.97
C LYS A 121 -7.44 -2.03 -10.66
N ASN A 122 -8.39 -2.96 -10.78
CA ASN A 122 -9.80 -2.69 -10.44
C ASN A 122 -9.99 -2.32 -8.96
N CYS A 123 -9.31 -2.99 -8.03
CA CYS A 123 -9.38 -2.65 -6.61
C CYS A 123 -8.88 -1.22 -6.35
N PHE A 124 -7.76 -0.83 -6.96
CA PHE A 124 -7.22 0.52 -6.82
C PHE A 124 -8.11 1.59 -7.47
N ALA A 125 -8.68 1.31 -8.66
CA ALA A 125 -9.64 2.21 -9.32
C ALA A 125 -10.90 2.43 -8.46
N LEU A 126 -11.44 1.35 -7.87
CA LEU A 126 -12.57 1.45 -6.94
C LEU A 126 -12.21 2.25 -5.69
N ALA A 127 -10.98 2.11 -5.17
CA ALA A 127 -10.50 2.90 -4.05
C ALA A 127 -10.43 4.40 -4.38
N LEU A 128 -9.89 4.76 -5.56
CA LEU A 128 -9.83 6.15 -6.03
C LEU A 128 -11.21 6.75 -6.32
N SER A 129 -12.20 5.93 -6.68
CA SER A 129 -13.60 6.39 -6.83
C SER A 129 -14.18 6.95 -5.53
N LYS A 130 -13.58 6.65 -4.37
CA LYS A 130 -13.98 7.17 -3.05
C LYS A 130 -13.25 8.46 -2.68
N GLY A 131 -12.15 8.77 -3.36
CA GLY A 131 -11.39 9.99 -3.16
C GLY A 131 -9.93 9.84 -3.59
N PRO A 132 -9.27 10.95 -3.95
CA PRO A 132 -7.84 10.95 -4.28
C PRO A 132 -7.00 10.44 -3.11
N ASN A 133 -6.04 9.55 -3.38
CA ASN A 133 -5.15 9.02 -2.37
C ASN A 133 -3.76 8.73 -2.95
N LYS A 134 -2.72 9.40 -2.41
CA LYS A 134 -1.35 9.29 -2.92
C LYS A 134 -0.79 7.87 -2.86
N LYS A 135 -1.13 7.08 -1.83
CA LYS A 135 -0.64 5.70 -1.70
C LYS A 135 -1.20 4.83 -2.81
N ILE A 136 -2.49 4.97 -3.12
CA ILE A 136 -3.15 4.22 -4.19
C ILE A 136 -2.63 4.63 -5.56
N LEU A 137 -2.43 5.94 -5.80
CA LEU A 137 -1.82 6.44 -7.04
C LEU A 137 -0.40 5.89 -7.24
N CYS A 138 0.41 5.83 -6.17
CA CYS A 138 1.71 5.17 -6.24
C CYS A 138 1.58 3.67 -6.57
N GLN A 139 0.64 2.94 -5.96
CA GLN A 139 0.45 1.51 -6.28
C GLN A 139 -0.01 1.30 -7.73
N LEU A 140 -0.93 2.11 -8.26
CA LEU A 140 -1.33 2.06 -9.67
C LEU A 140 -0.14 2.30 -10.59
N SER A 141 0.64 3.34 -10.31
CA SER A 141 1.85 3.64 -11.06
C SER A 141 2.81 2.44 -11.10
N MET A 142 3.04 1.77 -9.97
CA MET A 142 3.89 0.57 -9.92
C MET A 142 3.27 -0.62 -10.68
N LEU A 143 1.96 -0.83 -10.53
CA LEU A 143 1.22 -1.91 -11.18
C LEU A 143 1.23 -1.78 -12.70
N GLU A 144 1.03 -0.56 -13.22
CA GLU A 144 1.00 -0.28 -14.66
C GLU A 144 2.37 -0.54 -15.31
N ARG A 145 3.48 -0.20 -14.65
CA ARG A 145 4.82 -0.61 -15.10
C ARG A 145 4.98 -2.12 -15.11
N LYS A 146 4.39 -2.81 -14.12
CA LYS A 146 4.45 -4.27 -14.07
C LYS A 146 3.63 -4.90 -15.21
N MET A 147 2.45 -4.36 -15.51
CA MET A 147 1.61 -4.80 -16.62
C MET A 147 2.21 -4.48 -18.00
N ALA A 148 3.01 -3.41 -18.11
CA ALA A 148 3.73 -3.08 -19.32
C ALA A 148 4.78 -4.16 -19.68
N GLN A 149 5.33 -4.88 -18.69
CA GLN A 149 6.27 -5.97 -18.96
C GLN A 149 5.56 -7.13 -19.67
N GLY A 150 5.86 -7.35 -20.95
CA GLY A 150 5.33 -8.48 -21.71
C GLY A 150 4.02 -8.22 -22.43
N THR A 151 3.63 -6.95 -22.60
CA THR A 151 2.50 -6.55 -23.45
C THR A 151 2.98 -5.77 -24.68
N GLU A 152 2.14 -5.62 -25.69
CA GLU A 152 2.44 -4.79 -26.87
C GLU A 152 2.24 -3.29 -26.59
N ASN A 153 1.31 -2.94 -25.69
CA ASN A 153 0.97 -1.56 -25.33
C ASN A 153 1.84 -0.97 -24.20
N GLN A 154 3.13 -1.32 -24.18
CA GLN A 154 4.02 -0.94 -23.07
C GLN A 154 4.10 0.57 -22.88
N ALA A 155 4.22 1.32 -23.98
CA ALA A 155 4.38 2.77 -23.93
C ALA A 155 3.15 3.46 -23.31
N GLU A 156 1.94 3.02 -23.65
CA GLU A 156 0.70 3.56 -23.11
C GLU A 156 0.59 3.35 -21.60
N LEU A 157 0.78 2.10 -21.14
CA LEU A 157 0.75 1.76 -19.72
C LEU A 157 1.82 2.51 -18.92
N VAL A 158 2.98 2.76 -19.51
CA VAL A 158 4.04 3.51 -18.84
C VAL A 158 3.73 5.01 -18.79
N GLU A 159 3.05 5.58 -19.77
CA GLU A 159 2.56 6.97 -19.68
C GLU A 159 1.43 7.10 -18.63
N GLU A 160 0.51 6.13 -18.53
CA GLU A 160 -0.45 6.06 -17.40
C GLU A 160 0.28 6.05 -16.05
N SER A 161 1.35 5.25 -15.95
CA SER A 161 2.18 5.16 -14.75
C SER A 161 2.81 6.50 -14.36
N ILE A 162 3.29 7.28 -15.33
CA ILE A 162 3.83 8.62 -15.12
C ILE A 162 2.73 9.56 -14.64
N GLN A 163 1.54 9.49 -15.22
CA GLN A 163 0.41 10.34 -14.87
C GLN A 163 -0.01 10.12 -13.41
N HIS A 164 -0.23 8.86 -13.00
CA HIS A 164 -0.57 8.54 -11.60
C HIS A 164 0.56 8.93 -10.62
N ALA A 165 1.83 8.77 -11.00
CA ALA A 165 2.95 9.21 -10.15
C ALA A 165 2.97 10.74 -9.97
N LYS A 166 2.69 11.51 -11.03
CA LYS A 166 2.59 12.97 -10.95
C LYS A 166 1.42 13.40 -10.07
N GLU A 167 0.26 12.76 -10.20
CA GLU A 167 -0.89 13.04 -9.34
C GLU A 167 -0.61 12.72 -7.86
N ALA A 168 0.17 11.67 -7.57
CA ALA A 168 0.58 11.39 -6.19
C ALA A 168 1.41 12.54 -5.59
N ILE A 169 2.30 13.14 -6.41
CA ILE A 169 3.12 14.29 -6.02
C ILE A 169 2.27 15.56 -5.85
N THR A 170 1.23 15.78 -6.67
CA THR A 170 0.36 16.96 -6.50
C THR A 170 -0.42 16.90 -5.20
N LEU A 171 -0.74 15.70 -4.70
CA LEU A 171 -1.37 15.53 -3.38
C LEU A 171 -0.41 15.81 -2.22
N ASP A 172 0.88 15.49 -2.36
CA ASP A 172 1.90 15.80 -1.36
C ASP A 172 3.31 15.91 -1.99
N VAL A 173 3.73 17.15 -2.25
CA VAL A 173 5.03 17.44 -2.85
C VAL A 173 6.22 17.09 -1.95
N LYS A 174 5.98 16.86 -0.64
CA LYS A 174 7.00 16.46 0.34
C LYS A 174 7.06 14.93 0.52
N ASP A 175 6.32 14.17 -0.28
CA ASP A 175 6.36 12.70 -0.25
C ASP A 175 7.51 12.15 -1.11
N GLY A 176 8.59 11.73 -0.45
CA GLY A 176 9.74 11.13 -1.13
C GLY A 176 9.39 9.87 -1.91
N ASN A 177 8.42 9.07 -1.44
CA ASN A 177 7.99 7.85 -2.12
C ASN A 177 7.22 8.15 -3.42
N SER A 178 6.42 9.21 -3.48
CA SER A 178 5.79 9.67 -4.72
C SER A 178 6.82 10.12 -5.76
N TRP A 179 7.85 10.88 -5.33
CA TRP A 179 8.96 11.27 -6.21
C TRP A 179 9.79 10.07 -6.69
N TYR A 180 10.08 9.12 -5.81
CA TYR A 180 10.75 7.87 -6.16
C TYR A 180 9.95 7.07 -7.20
N ASN A 181 8.62 7.02 -7.05
CA ASN A 181 7.74 6.38 -8.02
C ASN A 181 7.75 7.05 -9.40
N LEU A 182 7.75 8.39 -9.45
CA LEU A 182 7.92 9.12 -10.70
C LEU A 182 9.27 8.82 -11.35
N GLY A 183 10.35 8.75 -10.55
CA GLY A 183 11.67 8.36 -11.03
C GLY A 183 11.67 7.02 -11.75
N ASN A 184 11.03 6.01 -11.15
CA ASN A 184 10.87 4.68 -11.74
C ASN A 184 10.03 4.72 -13.03
N ALA A 185 8.92 5.47 -13.04
CA ALA A 185 8.06 5.63 -14.22
C ALA A 185 8.79 6.27 -15.40
N CYS A 186 9.53 7.36 -15.18
CA CYS A 186 10.34 8.00 -16.20
C CYS A 186 11.48 7.09 -16.69
N LEU A 187 12.11 6.33 -15.79
CA LEU A 187 13.18 5.39 -16.18
C LEU A 187 12.64 4.25 -17.04
N THR A 188 11.49 3.67 -16.66
CA THR A 188 10.83 2.64 -17.48
C THR A 188 10.43 3.21 -18.85
N SER A 189 9.91 4.44 -18.90
CA SER A 189 9.57 5.12 -20.16
C SER A 189 10.78 5.24 -21.07
N PHE A 190 11.92 5.70 -20.55
CA PHE A 190 13.17 5.79 -21.30
C PHE A 190 13.54 4.46 -21.99
N PHE A 191 13.49 3.34 -21.27
CA PHE A 191 13.82 2.04 -21.84
C PHE A 191 12.76 1.52 -22.82
N VAL A 192 11.48 1.65 -22.49
CA VAL A 192 10.37 1.21 -23.35
C VAL A 192 10.35 1.97 -24.68
N THR A 193 10.73 3.25 -24.67
CA THR A 193 10.83 4.04 -25.90
C THR A 193 12.12 3.81 -26.68
N GLY A 194 12.99 2.87 -26.30
CA GLY A 194 14.21 2.54 -27.02
C GLY A 194 15.47 3.30 -26.59
N ALA A 195 15.48 3.86 -25.37
CA ALA A 195 16.65 4.43 -24.72
C ALA A 195 17.32 5.61 -25.45
N TRP A 196 16.58 6.38 -26.26
CA TRP A 196 17.09 7.56 -26.96
C TRP A 196 16.50 8.88 -26.45
N ASP A 197 15.33 8.87 -25.79
CA ASP A 197 14.75 10.08 -25.20
C ASP A 197 15.43 10.43 -23.86
N HIS A 198 16.54 11.15 -23.97
CA HIS A 198 17.32 11.59 -22.82
C HIS A 198 16.53 12.52 -21.88
N SER A 199 15.43 13.14 -22.35
CA SER A 199 14.56 13.95 -21.49
C SER A 199 13.92 13.09 -20.40
N LYS A 200 13.48 11.87 -20.73
CA LYS A 200 12.88 10.94 -19.75
C LYS A 200 13.93 10.48 -18.72
N LEU A 201 15.16 10.24 -19.15
CA LEU A 201 16.26 9.91 -18.23
C LEU A 201 16.57 11.08 -17.27
N LEU A 202 16.63 12.32 -17.78
CA LEU A 202 16.83 13.51 -16.95
C LEU A 202 15.68 13.74 -15.97
N GLN A 203 14.43 13.52 -16.39
CA GLN A 203 13.26 13.59 -15.52
C GLN A 203 13.34 12.55 -14.39
N SER A 204 13.76 11.33 -14.71
CA SER A 204 13.98 10.27 -13.73
C SER A 204 15.02 10.66 -12.67
N LEU A 205 16.18 11.15 -13.11
CA LEU A 205 17.25 11.59 -12.21
C LEU A 205 16.79 12.73 -11.31
N LYS A 206 16.09 13.73 -11.86
CA LYS A 206 15.53 14.85 -11.09
C LYS A 206 14.51 14.37 -10.06
N ALA A 207 13.66 13.42 -10.42
CA ALA A 207 12.68 12.85 -9.50
C ALA A 207 13.36 12.12 -8.33
N TYR A 208 14.42 11.34 -8.57
CA TYR A 208 15.19 10.72 -7.49
C TYR A 208 15.92 11.74 -6.60
N GLN A 209 16.48 12.80 -7.19
CA GLN A 209 17.10 13.89 -6.42
C GLN A 209 16.08 14.57 -5.50
N ASN A 210 14.86 14.81 -5.99
CA ASN A 210 13.77 15.33 -5.17
C ASN A 210 13.40 14.35 -4.06
N ALA A 211 13.28 13.05 -4.37
CA ALA A 211 12.94 12.01 -3.39
C ALA A 211 13.90 12.01 -2.19
N VAL A 212 15.21 12.10 -2.46
CA VAL A 212 16.25 12.15 -1.43
C VAL A 212 16.22 13.48 -0.68
N SER A 213 16.04 14.60 -1.38
CA SER A 213 16.02 15.93 -0.77
C SER A 213 14.88 16.07 0.24
N VAL A 214 13.65 15.70 -0.15
CA VAL A 214 12.49 15.81 0.75
C VAL A 214 12.55 14.85 1.94
N GLN A 215 13.26 13.73 1.81
CA GLN A 215 13.43 12.78 2.91
C GLN A 215 14.45 13.24 3.95
N ARG A 216 15.43 14.08 3.56
CA ARG A 216 16.41 14.69 4.49
C ARG A 216 15.85 15.86 5.30
N GLU A 217 14.73 16.43 4.86
CA GLU A 217 14.06 17.57 5.50
C GLU A 217 12.99 17.17 6.55
N ARG A 218 12.80 15.86 6.78
CA ARG A 218 11.87 15.30 7.79
C ARG A 218 12.59 14.98 9.08
#